data_AF-G0V797-F1
#
_entry.id   AF-G0V797-F1
#
_cell.length_a   1.000
_cell.length_b   1.000
_cell.length_c   1.000
_cell.angle_alpha   90.00
_cell.angle_beta   90.00
_cell.angle_gamma   90.00
#
_symmetry.space_group_name_H-M   'P 1'
#
loop_
_entity.id
_entity.type
_entity.pdbx_description
1 polymer ?
#
loop_
_entity_poly.entity_id
_entity_poly.type
_entity_poly.pdbx_seq_one_letter_code
_entity_poly.pdbx_strand_id
1 'polypeptide(L)'
;MDPEKFLQLPVTIRKEVYFHLDGAFTNIHQRTNSILNKHNLLNLSTFLPKPTRTEKQKKLLKRLYPIYSPYLSIFEYDPTGIDQWLKYALWLRYDSIILDCIRVNHLYEGNILGPMDWITLDDKLQLGYFDELCLLQVWYTYKEYATWIIEGGHDDNLITETEYLSINTECLSPKMIKETLTTMKEKKVLPLIYYAFLSQIQQENDSEDDEFEARKIDYDTSDNNDELSSKTRNSTPRESRKGKEYNLQDPLLITFMGQLEQMKNLKKISVRGDIIYESSINSHGIRERGRGIKHLVKRKIVSLELFQVHDLTKSGVADFTKWTNLRELRINQLENADLNQLVLPPTCKLLIINNSFKITWWRVMAQIEGILTPGHRFITECYKGATNVQCREAEKCDHRKLVTLDPDSIPADVMFDCEKLLWKSFAGLNYIELRDTFNILDETIVVPRVLFENNRIKLFGKNNVEKVILI
;
A
#
# COMPACT_ATOMS: atom_id res chain seq x y z
N MET A 1 -31.99 -10.48 12.36
CA MET A 1 -31.86 -9.04 12.07
C MET A 1 -33.13 -8.62 11.34
N ASP A 2 -33.66 -7.43 11.63
CA ASP A 2 -34.79 -6.83 10.91
C ASP A 2 -34.24 -5.78 9.93
N PRO A 3 -34.12 -6.09 8.62
CA PRO A 3 -33.47 -5.19 7.67
C PRO A 3 -34.21 -3.87 7.50
N GLU A 4 -35.55 -3.88 7.57
CA GLU A 4 -36.37 -2.69 7.33
C GLU A 4 -36.12 -1.63 8.40
N LYS A 5 -36.11 -2.04 9.68
CA LYS A 5 -35.81 -1.13 10.80
C LYS A 5 -34.41 -0.55 10.71
N PHE A 6 -33.44 -1.33 10.24
CA PHE A 6 -32.07 -0.84 10.07
C PHE A 6 -31.96 0.18 8.93
N LEU A 7 -32.61 -0.08 7.80
CA LEU A 7 -32.60 0.83 6.64
C LEU A 7 -33.33 2.15 6.89
N GLN A 8 -34.26 2.18 7.85
CA GLN A 8 -34.91 3.41 8.32
C GLN A 8 -33.97 4.33 9.14
N LEU A 9 -32.80 3.86 9.57
CA LEU A 9 -31.84 4.69 10.29
C LEU A 9 -31.14 5.70 9.36
N PRO A 10 -30.72 6.86 9.89
CA PRO A 10 -29.92 7.84 9.16
C PRO A 10 -28.66 7.26 8.52
N VAL A 11 -28.30 7.77 7.34
CA VAL A 11 -27.10 7.36 6.58
C VAL A 11 -25.82 7.46 7.40
N THR A 12 -25.72 8.45 8.31
CA THR A 12 -24.55 8.63 9.18
C THR A 12 -24.33 7.44 10.11
N ILE A 13 -25.40 6.90 10.72
CA ILE A 13 -25.32 5.72 11.58
C ILE A 13 -24.99 4.49 10.73
N ARG A 14 -25.65 4.32 9.59
CA ARG A 14 -25.40 3.18 8.68
C ARG A 14 -23.97 3.17 8.18
N LYS A 15 -23.42 4.34 7.81
CA LYS A 15 -22.01 4.52 7.43
C LYS A 15 -21.05 3.98 8.49
N GLU A 16 -21.21 4.37 9.75
CA GLU A 16 -20.31 3.91 10.83
C GLU A 16 -20.45 2.40 11.07
N VAL A 17 -21.67 1.86 10.98
CA VAL A 17 -21.89 0.41 11.06
C VAL A 17 -21.17 -0.32 9.93
N TYR A 18 -21.29 0.17 8.70
CA TYR A 18 -20.63 -0.42 7.53
C TYR A 18 -19.12 -0.27 7.56
N PHE A 19 -18.61 0.86 8.07
CA PHE A 19 -17.18 1.07 8.28
C PHE A 19 -16.59 0.05 9.25
N HIS A 20 -17.30 -0.28 10.33
CA HIS A 20 -16.87 -1.31 11.28
C HIS A 20 -17.12 -2.75 10.83
N LEU A 21 -18.01 -2.96 9.86
CA LEU A 21 -18.24 -4.28 9.26
C LEU A 21 -17.13 -4.66 8.28
N ASP A 22 -16.42 -3.67 7.74
CA ASP A 22 -15.17 -3.85 6.97
C ASP A 22 -15.30 -4.85 5.81
N GLY A 23 -16.43 -4.80 5.11
CA GLY A 23 -16.69 -5.65 3.95
C GLY A 23 -16.91 -7.14 4.23
N ALA A 24 -16.86 -7.59 5.48
CA ALA A 24 -17.08 -8.99 5.87
C ALA A 24 -18.58 -9.35 5.85
N PHE A 25 -19.18 -9.41 4.66
CA PHE A 25 -20.61 -9.68 4.48
C PHE A 25 -21.01 -11.13 4.74
N THR A 26 -20.05 -12.05 4.73
CA THR A 26 -20.28 -13.48 4.97
C THR A 26 -19.75 -13.89 6.33
N ASN A 27 -20.45 -14.80 6.99
CA ASN A 27 -19.99 -15.40 8.24
C ASN A 27 -18.94 -16.49 8.02
N ILE A 28 -18.08 -16.33 7.02
CA ILE A 28 -17.00 -17.27 6.72
C ILE A 28 -15.79 -16.75 7.46
N HIS A 29 -15.54 -17.33 8.64
CA HIS A 29 -14.37 -16.98 9.44
C HIS A 29 -13.11 -17.54 8.78
N GLN A 30 -12.61 -16.84 7.77
CA GLN A 30 -11.27 -17.07 7.31
C GLN A 30 -10.32 -16.60 8.41
N ARG A 31 -9.54 -17.53 8.95
CA ARG A 31 -8.54 -17.19 9.97
C ARG A 31 -7.51 -16.30 9.29
N THR A 32 -7.39 -15.05 9.75
CA THR A 32 -6.33 -14.16 9.26
C THR A 32 -4.97 -14.86 9.38
N ASN A 33 -4.02 -14.54 8.50
CA ASN A 33 -2.67 -15.11 8.53
C ASN A 33 -2.02 -15.00 9.92
N SER A 34 -2.35 -13.95 10.67
CA SER A 34 -1.91 -13.77 12.06
C SER A 34 -2.45 -14.83 13.03
N ILE A 35 -3.68 -15.31 12.85
CA ILE A 35 -4.31 -16.34 13.68
C ILE A 35 -3.79 -17.73 13.28
N LEU A 36 -3.61 -17.97 11.98
CA LEU A 36 -3.00 -19.21 11.48
C LEU A 36 -1.56 -19.38 12.00
N ASN A 37 -0.77 -18.30 12.04
CA ASN A 37 0.62 -18.35 12.52
C ASN A 37 0.74 -18.37 14.05
N LYS A 38 -0.27 -17.88 14.80
CA LYS A 38 -0.27 -17.88 16.27
C LYS A 38 -0.74 -19.19 16.88
N HIS A 39 -1.59 -19.94 16.17
CA HIS A 39 -2.01 -21.26 16.62
C HIS A 39 -1.15 -22.33 15.96
N ASN A 40 -0.31 -23.02 16.74
CA ASN A 40 0.42 -24.25 16.35
C ASN A 40 -0.51 -25.43 15.94
N LEU A 41 -1.80 -25.17 15.68
CA LEU A 41 -2.80 -26.11 15.25
C LEU A 41 -3.29 -25.69 13.86
N LEU A 42 -2.48 -26.02 12.85
CA LEU A 42 -2.95 -26.05 11.47
C LEU A 42 -3.98 -27.18 11.38
N ASN A 43 -5.26 -26.82 11.33
CA ASN A 43 -6.33 -27.77 10.97
C ASN A 43 -6.22 -28.07 9.47
N LEU A 44 -5.22 -28.85 9.10
CA LEU A 44 -5.07 -29.35 7.74
C LEU A 44 -6.24 -30.32 7.46
N SER A 45 -7.11 -29.93 6.53
CA SER A 45 -8.25 -30.74 6.09
C SER A 45 -7.83 -32.09 5.47
N THR A 46 -6.53 -32.32 5.23
CA THR A 46 -5.96 -33.59 4.78
C THR A 46 -6.01 -34.70 5.83
N PHE A 47 -6.12 -34.39 7.13
CA PHE A 47 -6.20 -35.39 8.20
C PHE A 47 -7.60 -35.55 8.83
N LEU A 48 -8.57 -34.74 8.41
CA LEU A 48 -9.97 -34.89 8.81
C LEU A 48 -10.72 -35.68 7.73
N PRO A 49 -11.62 -36.62 8.11
CA PRO A 49 -12.44 -37.32 7.12
C PRO A 49 -13.16 -36.27 6.26
N LYS A 50 -13.04 -36.40 4.92
CA LYS A 50 -13.71 -35.51 3.96
C LYS A 50 -15.15 -35.30 4.42
N PRO A 51 -15.60 -34.06 4.67
CA PRO A 51 -16.92 -33.82 5.21
C PRO A 51 -17.95 -34.49 4.29
N THR A 52 -18.89 -35.22 4.89
CA THR A 52 -19.98 -35.87 4.15
C THR A 52 -20.86 -34.80 3.52
N ARG A 53 -20.56 -34.47 2.26
CA ARG A 53 -21.28 -33.45 1.50
C ARG A 53 -22.70 -33.90 1.18
N THR A 54 -23.65 -33.02 1.44
CA THR A 54 -25.05 -33.19 1.01
C THR A 54 -25.16 -33.19 -0.52
N GLU A 55 -26.19 -33.82 -1.07
CA GLU A 55 -26.46 -33.82 -2.53
C GLU A 55 -26.60 -32.39 -3.09
N LYS A 56 -27.16 -31.46 -2.31
CA LYS A 56 -27.25 -30.04 -2.68
C LYS A 56 -25.86 -29.41 -2.81
N GLN A 57 -24.96 -29.65 -1.86
CA GLN A 57 -23.57 -29.13 -1.94
C GLN A 57 -22.82 -29.71 -3.13
N LYS A 58 -22.96 -31.02 -3.41
CA LYS A 58 -22.35 -31.63 -4.60
C LYS A 58 -22.85 -30.97 -5.89
N LYS A 59 -24.16 -30.65 -5.98
CA LYS A 59 -24.73 -29.93 -7.13
C LYS A 59 -24.20 -28.50 -7.25
N LEU A 60 -24.08 -27.77 -6.14
CA LEU A 60 -23.53 -26.41 -6.13
C LEU A 60 -22.06 -26.41 -6.55
N LEU A 61 -21.25 -27.31 -5.98
CA LEU A 61 -19.86 -27.49 -6.38
C LEU A 61 -19.74 -27.84 -7.87
N LYS A 62 -20.57 -28.75 -8.39
CA LYS A 62 -20.49 -29.13 -9.80
C LYS A 62 -20.87 -28.00 -10.76
N ARG A 63 -21.75 -27.08 -10.35
CA ARG A 63 -22.32 -26.04 -11.23
C ARG A 63 -21.68 -24.66 -11.06
N LEU A 64 -21.58 -24.19 -9.82
CA LEU A 64 -21.14 -22.83 -9.51
C LEU A 64 -19.64 -22.74 -9.29
N TYR A 65 -19.02 -23.74 -8.65
CA TYR A 65 -17.58 -23.69 -8.38
C TYR A 65 -16.72 -23.43 -9.62
N PRO A 66 -16.95 -24.07 -10.80
CA PRO A 66 -16.13 -23.81 -11.98
C PRO A 66 -16.16 -22.35 -12.44
N ILE A 67 -17.27 -21.64 -12.19
CA ILE A 67 -17.46 -20.24 -12.55
C ILE A 67 -16.61 -19.33 -11.64
N TYR A 68 -16.62 -19.60 -10.34
CA TYR A 68 -15.92 -18.79 -9.33
C TYR A 68 -14.51 -19.28 -8.99
N SER A 69 -14.11 -20.43 -9.54
CA SER A 69 -12.82 -21.07 -9.30
C SER A 69 -11.63 -20.11 -9.39
N PRO A 70 -11.53 -19.21 -10.39
CA PRO A 70 -10.41 -18.26 -10.48
C PRO A 70 -10.21 -17.36 -9.25
N TYR A 71 -11.26 -17.12 -8.47
CA TYR A 71 -11.26 -16.25 -7.30
C TYR A 71 -11.36 -17.02 -5.98
N LEU A 72 -11.77 -18.29 -6.02
CA LEU A 72 -12.00 -19.12 -4.83
C LEU A 72 -10.96 -20.20 -4.60
N SER A 73 -10.17 -20.58 -5.62
CA SER A 73 -9.22 -21.69 -5.53
C SER A 73 -8.17 -21.49 -4.44
N ILE A 74 -7.85 -20.24 -4.09
CA ILE A 74 -6.94 -19.87 -3.00
C ILE A 74 -7.43 -20.43 -1.65
N PHE A 75 -8.74 -20.64 -1.50
CA PHE A 75 -9.37 -21.11 -0.26
C PHE A 75 -9.65 -22.62 -0.24
N GLU A 76 -9.09 -23.40 -1.17
CA GLU A 76 -9.28 -24.86 -1.21
C GLU A 76 -8.81 -25.60 0.05
N TYR A 77 -7.94 -24.97 0.86
CA TYR A 77 -7.52 -25.50 2.15
C TYR A 77 -8.69 -25.67 3.14
N ASP A 78 -9.75 -24.85 3.03
CA ASP A 78 -11.00 -24.97 3.79
C ASP A 78 -12.21 -25.28 2.87
N PRO A 79 -12.43 -26.57 2.55
CA PRO A 79 -13.55 -26.97 1.71
C PRO A 79 -14.92 -26.70 2.34
N THR A 80 -14.99 -26.58 3.67
CA THR A 80 -16.26 -26.27 4.35
C THR A 80 -16.64 -24.80 4.20
N GLY A 81 -15.64 -23.91 4.21
CA GLY A 81 -15.79 -22.50 3.87
C GLY A 81 -16.31 -22.31 2.45
N ILE A 82 -15.75 -23.02 1.46
CA ILE A 82 -16.24 -22.97 0.06
C ILE A 82 -17.70 -23.44 -0.03
N ASP A 83 -18.04 -24.54 0.63
CA ASP A 83 -19.41 -25.08 0.63
C ASP A 83 -20.43 -24.11 1.24
N GLN A 84 -20.01 -23.28 2.21
CA GLN A 84 -20.83 -22.20 2.77
C GLN A 84 -20.88 -20.99 1.85
N TRP A 85 -19.75 -20.58 1.28
CA TRP A 85 -19.66 -19.47 0.34
C TRP A 85 -20.60 -19.66 -0.86
N LEU A 86 -20.62 -20.86 -1.44
CA LEU A 86 -21.51 -21.18 -2.56
C LEU A 86 -23.00 -21.07 -2.21
N LYS A 87 -23.39 -21.15 -0.93
CA LYS A 87 -24.76 -20.88 -0.48
C LYS A 87 -25.04 -19.39 -0.40
N TYR A 88 -24.10 -18.61 0.14
CA TYR A 88 -24.19 -17.15 0.16
C TYR A 88 -24.24 -16.58 -1.26
N ALA A 89 -23.42 -17.10 -2.16
CA ALA A 89 -23.27 -16.64 -3.53
C ALA A 89 -24.58 -16.55 -4.33
N LEU A 90 -25.60 -17.31 -3.96
CA LEU A 90 -26.91 -17.27 -4.60
C LEU A 90 -27.72 -16.00 -4.28
N TRP A 91 -27.57 -15.47 -3.07
CA TRP A 91 -28.49 -14.47 -2.51
C TRP A 91 -27.80 -13.19 -2.06
N LEU A 92 -26.51 -13.26 -1.72
CA LEU A 92 -25.79 -12.17 -1.06
C LEU A 92 -25.81 -10.87 -1.89
N ARG A 93 -25.63 -10.96 -3.21
CA ARG A 93 -25.69 -9.80 -4.12
C ARG A 93 -27.08 -9.13 -4.21
N TYR A 94 -28.13 -9.79 -3.72
CA TYR A 94 -29.50 -9.28 -3.74
C TYR A 94 -29.98 -8.85 -2.35
N ASP A 95 -29.14 -8.98 -1.34
CA ASP A 95 -29.48 -8.58 0.02
C ASP A 95 -29.62 -7.06 0.11
N SER A 96 -30.73 -6.61 0.72
CA SER A 96 -31.04 -5.18 0.84
C SER A 96 -30.01 -4.41 1.67
N ILE A 97 -29.42 -5.04 2.69
CA ILE A 97 -28.40 -4.43 3.54
C ILE A 97 -27.11 -4.22 2.76
N ILE A 98 -26.79 -5.16 1.87
CA ILE A 98 -25.59 -5.12 1.05
C ILE A 98 -25.73 -4.10 -0.07
N LEU A 99 -26.87 -4.08 -0.76
CA LEU A 99 -27.16 -3.04 -1.75
C LEU A 99 -27.10 -1.64 -1.12
N ASP A 100 -27.65 -1.48 0.08
CA ASP A 100 -27.54 -0.24 0.83
C ASP A 100 -26.10 0.12 1.21
N CYS A 101 -25.31 -0.85 1.68
CA CYS A 101 -23.89 -0.66 1.97
C CYS A 101 -23.12 -0.17 0.73
N ILE A 102 -23.34 -0.78 -0.43
CA ILE A 102 -22.69 -0.38 -1.69
C ILE A 102 -23.16 1.00 -2.15
N ARG A 103 -24.44 1.37 -1.94
CA ARG A 103 -24.95 2.73 -2.21
C ARG A 103 -24.29 3.78 -1.32
N VAL A 104 -24.20 3.50 -0.02
CA VAL A 104 -23.52 4.40 0.91
C VAL A 104 -22.03 4.47 0.55
N ASN A 105 -21.39 3.36 0.18
CA ASN A 105 -19.99 3.39 -0.29
C ASN A 105 -19.82 4.26 -1.54
N HIS A 106 -20.75 4.17 -2.51
CA HIS A 106 -20.76 5.02 -3.71
C HIS A 106 -20.95 6.50 -3.36
N LEU A 107 -21.87 6.83 -2.45
CA LEU A 107 -22.13 8.19 -1.98
C LEU A 107 -20.89 8.84 -1.34
N TYR A 108 -20.04 8.04 -0.70
CA TYR A 108 -18.78 8.47 -0.09
C TYR A 108 -17.55 8.12 -0.95
N GLU A 109 -17.70 7.96 -2.26
CA GLU A 109 -16.59 7.77 -3.23
C GLU A 109 -15.65 6.59 -2.90
N GLY A 110 -16.18 5.52 -2.33
CA GLY A 110 -15.40 4.33 -1.97
C GLY A 110 -14.68 4.42 -0.63
N ASN A 111 -14.91 5.45 0.19
CA ASN A 111 -14.20 5.63 1.46
C ASN A 111 -14.57 4.63 2.57
N ILE A 112 -15.64 3.84 2.40
CA ILE A 112 -16.12 2.92 3.45
C ILE A 112 -15.51 1.53 3.25
N LEU A 113 -15.71 0.95 2.07
CA LEU A 113 -15.26 -0.41 1.75
C LEU A 113 -14.01 -0.42 0.87
N GLY A 114 -13.71 0.71 0.20
CA GLY A 114 -12.76 0.76 -0.89
C GLY A 114 -13.39 0.67 -2.28
N PRO A 115 -12.55 0.48 -3.30
CA PRO A 115 -12.95 0.48 -4.69
C PRO A 115 -13.60 -0.83 -5.15
N MET A 116 -14.47 -0.72 -6.16
CA MET A 116 -15.04 -1.89 -6.84
C MET A 116 -14.15 -2.26 -8.02
N ASP A 117 -13.69 -3.50 -8.07
CA ASP A 117 -12.77 -3.99 -9.09
C ASP A 117 -13.52 -4.55 -10.31
N TRP A 118 -13.06 -4.19 -11.50
CA TRP A 118 -13.49 -4.85 -12.71
C TRP A 118 -12.93 -6.28 -12.80
N ILE A 119 -13.84 -7.23 -12.96
CA ILE A 119 -13.55 -8.66 -13.03
C ILE A 119 -14.22 -9.30 -14.26
N THR A 120 -13.73 -10.48 -14.64
CA THR A 120 -14.38 -11.30 -15.66
C THR A 120 -14.85 -12.59 -15.03
N LEU A 121 -16.16 -12.82 -15.05
CA LEU A 121 -16.80 -13.98 -14.47
C LEU A 121 -17.79 -14.56 -15.48
N ASP A 122 -17.72 -15.86 -15.77
CA ASP A 122 -18.59 -16.51 -16.77
C ASP A 122 -18.53 -15.78 -18.14
N ASP A 123 -17.32 -15.45 -18.60
CA ASP A 123 -17.03 -14.67 -19.82
C ASP A 123 -17.72 -13.30 -19.90
N LYS A 124 -18.21 -12.79 -18.76
CA LYS A 124 -18.88 -11.49 -18.66
C LYS A 124 -18.05 -10.57 -17.79
N LEU A 125 -17.84 -9.38 -18.34
CA LEU A 125 -17.28 -8.25 -17.60
C LEU A 125 -18.27 -7.78 -16.52
N GLN A 126 -17.82 -7.79 -15.28
CA GLN A 126 -18.57 -7.44 -14.07
C GLN A 126 -17.71 -6.58 -13.14
N LEU A 127 -18.35 -5.97 -12.14
CA LEU A 127 -17.73 -5.31 -10.99
C LEU A 127 -17.80 -6.25 -9.81
N GLY A 128 -16.69 -6.46 -9.11
CA GLY A 128 -16.56 -7.29 -7.93
C GLY A 128 -16.05 -6.49 -6.75
N TYR A 129 -16.49 -6.86 -5.55
CA TYR A 129 -15.89 -6.40 -4.31
C TYR A 129 -15.16 -7.55 -3.63
N PHE A 130 -13.90 -7.32 -3.28
CA PHE A 130 -13.08 -8.24 -2.52
C PHE A 130 -12.88 -7.68 -1.12
N ASP A 131 -12.95 -8.54 -0.11
CA ASP A 131 -12.57 -8.17 1.25
C ASP A 131 -11.04 -8.11 1.42
N GLU A 132 -10.57 -7.76 2.63
CA GLU A 132 -9.14 -7.69 2.94
C GLU A 132 -8.37 -9.00 2.71
N LEU A 133 -9.08 -10.14 2.68
CA LEU A 133 -8.50 -11.47 2.46
C LEU A 133 -8.54 -11.89 0.98
N CYS A 134 -8.90 -10.97 0.09
CA CYS A 134 -9.09 -11.20 -1.35
C CYS A 134 -10.22 -12.19 -1.66
N LEU A 135 -11.17 -12.39 -0.76
CA LEU A 135 -12.37 -13.19 -1.04
C LEU A 135 -13.39 -12.33 -1.77
N LEU A 136 -13.86 -12.81 -2.93
CA LEU A 136 -14.97 -12.17 -3.65
C LEU A 136 -16.24 -12.27 -2.80
N GLN A 137 -16.79 -11.11 -2.41
CA GLN A 137 -18.03 -11.06 -1.63
C GLN A 137 -19.23 -10.80 -2.54
N VAL A 138 -19.20 -9.74 -3.35
CA VAL A 138 -20.32 -9.35 -4.22
C VAL A 138 -19.87 -9.03 -5.63
N TRP A 139 -20.78 -9.24 -6.60
CA TRP A 139 -20.52 -8.92 -8.00
C TRP A 139 -21.79 -8.47 -8.73
N TYR A 140 -21.62 -7.52 -9.64
CA TYR A 140 -22.68 -6.91 -10.45
C TYR A 140 -22.20 -6.70 -11.88
N THR A 141 -23.07 -6.92 -12.86
CA THR A 141 -22.83 -6.32 -14.18
C THR A 141 -22.88 -4.80 -14.05
N TYR A 142 -22.21 -4.07 -14.95
CA TYR A 142 -22.26 -2.61 -14.92
C TYR A 142 -23.70 -2.06 -15.03
N LYS A 143 -24.57 -2.76 -15.77
CA LYS A 143 -25.99 -2.39 -15.88
C LYS A 143 -26.73 -2.55 -14.54
N GLU A 144 -26.57 -3.69 -13.87
CA GLU A 144 -27.16 -3.91 -12.54
C GLU A 144 -26.62 -2.90 -11.53
N TYR A 145 -25.32 -2.62 -11.57
CA TYR A 145 -24.70 -1.62 -10.70
C TYR A 145 -25.28 -0.22 -10.94
N ALA A 146 -25.37 0.21 -12.19
CA ALA A 146 -25.96 1.50 -12.54
C ALA A 146 -27.42 1.60 -12.08
N THR A 147 -28.25 0.59 -12.33
CA THR A 147 -29.67 0.62 -11.98
C THR A 147 -29.92 0.50 -10.48
N TRP A 148 -29.25 -0.42 -9.78
CA TRP A 148 -29.56 -0.69 -8.37
C TRP A 148 -28.80 0.21 -7.40
N ILE A 149 -27.61 0.66 -7.77
CA ILE A 149 -26.75 1.44 -6.88
C ILE A 149 -26.78 2.92 -7.25
N ILE A 150 -26.45 3.27 -8.50
CA ILE A 150 -26.34 4.67 -8.92
C ILE A 150 -27.71 5.34 -9.01
N GLU A 151 -28.63 4.76 -9.79
CA GLU A 151 -30.00 5.26 -9.97
C GLU A 151 -30.88 4.99 -8.74
N GLY A 152 -30.59 3.91 -8.01
CA GLY A 152 -31.34 3.51 -6.81
C GLY A 152 -31.02 4.34 -5.56
N GLY A 153 -30.03 5.24 -5.61
CA GLY A 153 -29.77 6.23 -4.58
C GLY A 153 -30.74 7.40 -4.73
N HIS A 154 -31.83 7.38 -3.97
CA HIS A 154 -32.94 8.35 -4.06
C HIS A 154 -32.66 9.76 -3.51
N ASP A 155 -31.40 10.14 -3.31
CA ASP A 155 -31.07 11.49 -2.83
C ASP A 155 -30.85 12.41 -4.04
N ASP A 156 -31.41 13.63 -4.01
CA ASP A 156 -31.34 14.67 -5.06
C ASP A 156 -29.90 15.05 -5.50
N ASN A 157 -28.89 14.52 -4.81
CA ASN A 157 -27.47 14.56 -5.17
C ASN A 157 -27.07 13.24 -5.85
N LEU A 158 -27.63 12.96 -7.03
CA LEU A 158 -27.17 11.85 -7.86
C LEU A 158 -25.70 12.08 -8.26
N ILE A 159 -24.78 11.47 -7.51
CA ILE A 159 -23.37 11.37 -7.93
C ILE A 159 -23.34 10.34 -9.06
N THR A 160 -23.53 10.82 -10.29
CA THR A 160 -23.45 9.98 -11.49
C THR A 160 -22.03 9.59 -11.85
N GLU A 161 -21.04 10.30 -11.30
CA GLU A 161 -19.63 10.07 -11.58
C GLU A 161 -19.10 8.89 -10.74
N THR A 162 -18.61 7.85 -11.41
CA THR A 162 -18.02 6.68 -10.76
C THR A 162 -16.51 6.90 -10.60
N GLU A 163 -16.11 7.79 -9.69
CA GLU A 163 -14.71 8.18 -9.48
C GLU A 163 -13.92 7.21 -8.59
N TYR A 164 -14.33 5.95 -8.46
CA TYR A 164 -13.64 5.01 -7.57
C TYR A 164 -13.61 3.56 -8.07
N LEU A 165 -14.04 3.31 -9.32
CA LEU A 165 -13.91 1.97 -9.92
C LEU A 165 -12.45 1.67 -10.24
N SER A 166 -12.06 0.41 -10.04
CA SER A 166 -10.67 -0.02 -10.15
C SER A 166 -10.47 -1.23 -11.02
N ILE A 167 -9.22 -1.46 -11.38
CA ILE A 167 -8.77 -2.71 -11.98
C ILE A 167 -7.58 -3.21 -11.19
N ASN A 168 -7.71 -4.41 -10.65
CA ASN A 168 -6.67 -5.06 -9.86
C ASN A 168 -6.09 -6.25 -10.63
N THR A 169 -4.82 -6.16 -11.02
CA THR A 169 -4.15 -7.25 -11.76
C THR A 169 -3.82 -8.44 -10.86
N GLU A 170 -3.81 -8.29 -9.54
CA GLU A 170 -3.53 -9.39 -8.60
C GLU A 170 -4.68 -10.40 -8.55
N CYS A 171 -5.92 -9.92 -8.66
CA CYS A 171 -7.12 -10.76 -8.63
C CYS A 171 -7.35 -11.51 -9.95
N LEU A 172 -6.61 -11.19 -11.02
CA LEU A 172 -6.87 -11.70 -12.36
C LEU A 172 -5.71 -12.57 -12.83
N SER A 173 -6.03 -13.76 -13.34
CA SER A 173 -5.01 -14.57 -14.01
C SER A 173 -4.46 -13.87 -15.26
N PRO A 174 -3.22 -14.18 -15.68
CA PRO A 174 -2.60 -13.68 -16.89
C PRO A 174 -3.50 -13.64 -18.15
N LYS A 175 -4.26 -14.73 -18.36
CA LYS A 175 -5.20 -14.85 -19.49
C LYS A 175 -6.41 -13.93 -19.32
N MET A 176 -6.97 -13.90 -18.11
CA MET A 176 -8.12 -13.06 -17.77
C MET A 176 -7.79 -11.58 -17.87
N ILE A 177 -6.57 -11.13 -17.54
CA ILE A 177 -6.17 -9.73 -17.73
C ILE A 177 -6.32 -9.33 -19.19
N LYS A 178 -5.85 -10.16 -20.11
CA LYS A 178 -5.93 -9.89 -21.55
C LYS A 178 -7.38 -9.84 -22.03
N GLU A 179 -8.19 -10.83 -21.64
CA GLU A 179 -9.62 -10.93 -22.01
C GLU A 179 -10.46 -9.79 -21.41
N THR A 180 -10.17 -9.42 -20.16
CA THR A 180 -10.83 -8.30 -19.48
C THR A 180 -10.53 -7.00 -20.22
N LEU A 181 -9.26 -6.74 -20.53
CA LEU A 181 -8.86 -5.54 -21.26
C LEU A 181 -9.44 -5.48 -22.69
N THR A 182 -9.51 -6.58 -23.42
CA THR A 182 -10.13 -6.61 -24.76
C THR A 182 -11.63 -6.31 -24.66
N THR A 183 -12.33 -6.97 -23.74
CA THR A 183 -13.76 -6.77 -23.51
C THR A 183 -14.07 -5.34 -23.06
N MET A 184 -13.22 -4.76 -22.22
CA MET A 184 -13.35 -3.37 -21.78
C MET A 184 -13.20 -2.36 -22.92
N LYS A 185 -12.28 -2.62 -23.85
CA LYS A 185 -12.10 -1.80 -25.05
C LYS A 185 -13.32 -1.87 -25.95
N GLU A 186 -13.82 -3.07 -26.21
CA GLU A 186 -15.01 -3.29 -27.03
C GLU A 186 -16.24 -2.60 -26.43
N LYS A 187 -16.44 -2.70 -25.12
CA LYS A 187 -17.54 -2.05 -24.39
C LYS A 187 -17.30 -0.57 -24.08
N LYS A 188 -16.13 -0.02 -24.42
CA LYS A 188 -15.72 1.39 -24.17
C LYS A 188 -15.81 1.81 -22.70
N VAL A 189 -15.53 0.89 -21.77
CA VAL A 189 -15.61 1.17 -20.31
C VAL A 189 -14.26 1.54 -19.68
N LEU A 190 -13.15 1.48 -20.41
CA LEU A 190 -11.83 1.94 -19.93
C LEU A 190 -11.81 3.36 -19.31
N PRO A 191 -12.58 4.34 -19.82
CA PRO A 191 -12.63 5.66 -19.19
C PRO A 191 -13.23 5.68 -17.78
N LEU A 192 -13.99 4.65 -17.39
CA LEU A 192 -14.60 4.55 -16.06
C LEU A 192 -13.59 4.12 -14.97
N ILE A 193 -12.39 3.69 -15.36
CA ILE A 193 -11.36 3.26 -14.42
C ILE A 193 -10.68 4.49 -13.81
N TYR A 194 -10.79 4.62 -12.50
CA TYR A 194 -10.15 5.68 -11.71
C TYR A 194 -8.85 5.21 -11.06
N TYR A 195 -8.79 3.92 -10.69
CA TYR A 195 -7.71 3.33 -9.93
C TYR A 195 -7.16 2.06 -10.61
N ALA A 196 -5.84 1.92 -10.71
CA ALA A 196 -5.19 0.70 -11.21
C ALA A 196 -4.20 0.15 -10.18
N PHE A 197 -4.33 -1.13 -9.85
CA PHE A 197 -3.37 -1.85 -9.02
C PHE A 197 -2.51 -2.76 -9.88
N LEU A 198 -1.19 -2.56 -9.82
CA LEU A 198 -0.18 -3.27 -10.58
C LEU A 198 0.60 -4.19 -9.64
N SER A 199 0.45 -5.49 -9.84
CA SER A 199 1.22 -6.53 -9.13
C SER A 199 2.03 -7.33 -10.13
N GLN A 200 3.25 -7.68 -9.75
CA GLN A 200 4.03 -8.66 -10.50
C GLN A 200 3.59 -10.02 -10.00
N ILE A 201 2.97 -10.80 -10.88
CA ILE A 201 2.82 -12.23 -10.61
C ILE A 201 4.24 -12.78 -10.69
N GLN A 202 4.86 -13.10 -9.55
CA GLN A 202 6.06 -13.92 -9.54
C GLN A 202 5.67 -15.23 -10.24
N GLN A 203 6.07 -15.36 -11.51
CA GLN A 203 6.30 -16.70 -12.03
C GLN A 203 7.40 -17.24 -11.14
N GLU A 204 7.08 -18.27 -10.36
CA GLU A 204 8.08 -19.12 -9.71
C GLU A 204 9.03 -19.58 -10.84
N ASN A 205 10.10 -18.81 -11.05
CA ASN A 205 11.27 -19.34 -11.66
C ASN A 205 11.87 -20.22 -10.56
N ASP A 206 11.69 -21.54 -10.69
CA ASP A 206 12.40 -22.60 -9.97
C ASP A 206 13.91 -22.52 -10.25
N SER A 207 14.53 -21.39 -9.94
CA SER A 207 15.96 -21.17 -10.16
C SER A 207 16.48 -20.14 -9.18
N GLU A 208 16.59 -20.52 -7.91
CA GLU A 208 17.61 -20.04 -6.99
C GLU A 208 17.56 -20.92 -5.72
N ASP A 209 18.30 -22.04 -5.74
CA ASP A 209 18.94 -22.65 -4.57
C ASP A 209 19.98 -23.70 -5.05
N ASP A 210 20.96 -23.23 -5.82
CA ASP A 210 22.22 -23.94 -6.09
C ASP A 210 23.38 -23.00 -5.69
N GLU A 211 23.33 -22.44 -4.48
CA GLU A 211 24.49 -21.74 -3.92
C GLU A 211 24.52 -21.74 -2.39
N PHE A 212 24.26 -22.89 -1.75
CA PHE A 212 24.71 -23.12 -0.37
C PHE A 212 25.17 -24.58 -0.18
N GLU A 213 26.38 -24.73 0.35
CA GLU A 213 27.08 -25.98 0.70
C GLU A 213 27.91 -26.71 -0.38
N ALA A 214 29.04 -26.10 -0.73
CA ALA A 214 30.26 -26.88 -1.01
C ALA A 214 31.50 -26.23 -0.38
N ARG A 215 31.48 -26.04 0.95
CA ARG A 215 32.73 -25.89 1.72
C ARG A 215 33.29 -27.28 2.00
N LYS A 216 33.98 -27.85 1.02
CA LYS A 216 34.94 -28.94 1.30
C LYS A 216 36.19 -28.30 1.89
N ILE A 217 36.35 -28.52 3.19
CA ILE A 217 37.61 -28.41 3.90
C ILE A 217 38.42 -29.62 3.47
N ASP A 218 39.46 -29.42 2.66
CA ASP A 218 40.52 -30.42 2.49
C ASP A 218 41.83 -29.83 3.03
N TYR A 219 42.38 -30.53 4.01
CA TYR A 219 43.69 -30.29 4.63
C TYR A 219 44.82 -30.81 3.73
N ASP A 220 45.93 -30.07 3.73
CA ASP A 220 47.34 -30.46 3.48
C ASP A 220 47.70 -31.29 2.23
N THR A 221 48.65 -30.83 1.41
CA THR A 221 50.12 -30.98 1.64
C THR A 221 50.91 -30.38 0.44
N SER A 222 52.13 -29.90 0.73
CA SER A 222 53.25 -29.40 -0.10
C SER A 222 53.42 -30.01 -1.51
N ASP A 223 54.05 -29.39 -2.52
CA ASP A 223 55.40 -28.81 -2.50
C ASP A 223 55.74 -28.08 -3.83
N ASN A 224 56.51 -26.97 -3.74
CA ASN A 224 57.58 -26.46 -4.61
C ASN A 224 57.40 -26.36 -6.15
N ASN A 225 57.46 -25.16 -6.76
CA ASN A 225 58.65 -24.34 -7.02
C ASN A 225 58.41 -23.25 -8.11
N ASP A 226 59.03 -22.09 -7.86
CA ASP A 226 59.64 -21.10 -8.78
C ASP A 226 58.93 -20.61 -10.07
N GLU A 227 58.63 -19.30 -10.14
CA GLU A 227 59.56 -18.28 -10.66
C GLU A 227 58.99 -16.85 -10.57
N LEU A 228 59.85 -15.93 -10.16
CA LEU A 228 59.68 -14.47 -10.14
C LEU A 228 59.41 -13.88 -11.53
N SER A 229 58.47 -12.93 -11.63
CA SER A 229 58.85 -11.53 -11.95
C SER A 229 57.68 -10.54 -11.92
N SER A 230 57.91 -9.52 -11.10
CA SER A 230 57.34 -8.17 -11.04
C SER A 230 56.55 -7.66 -12.26
N LYS A 231 55.32 -7.20 -12.01
CA LYS A 231 54.78 -5.94 -12.55
C LYS A 231 53.62 -5.43 -11.69
N THR A 232 53.98 -4.60 -10.71
CA THR A 232 53.08 -3.80 -9.89
C THR A 232 52.37 -2.78 -10.77
N ARG A 233 51.09 -3.01 -11.07
CA ARG A 233 50.16 -1.95 -11.49
C ARG A 233 49.10 -1.80 -10.40
N ASN A 234 49.28 -0.75 -9.61
CA ASN A 234 48.25 -0.19 -8.75
C ASN A 234 47.08 0.26 -9.63
N SER A 235 46.06 -0.57 -9.74
CA SER A 235 44.71 -0.15 -10.06
C SER A 235 43.81 -0.65 -8.95
N THR A 236 43.47 0.26 -8.04
CA THR A 236 42.31 0.09 -7.17
C THR A 236 41.11 -0.29 -8.06
N PRO A 237 40.36 -1.35 -7.73
CA PRO A 237 39.08 -1.56 -8.37
C PRO A 237 38.18 -0.42 -7.89
N ARG A 238 38.01 0.60 -8.75
CA ARG A 238 36.78 1.38 -8.72
C ARG A 238 35.68 0.36 -8.96
N GLU A 239 35.03 -0.06 -7.88
CA GLU A 239 33.69 -0.64 -7.92
C GLU A 239 32.79 0.39 -8.61
N SER A 240 32.78 0.30 -9.93
CA SER A 240 31.70 0.83 -10.73
C SER A 240 30.43 0.21 -10.15
N ARG A 241 29.63 1.05 -9.49
CA ARG A 241 28.22 0.81 -9.18
C ARG A 241 27.50 0.51 -10.50
N LYS A 242 27.67 -0.71 -11.02
CA LYS A 242 26.83 -1.24 -12.09
C LYS A 242 25.46 -1.40 -11.46
N GLY A 243 24.58 -0.44 -11.74
CA GLY A 243 23.17 -0.55 -11.38
C GLY A 243 22.68 -1.91 -11.88
N LYS A 244 22.22 -2.76 -10.97
CA LYS A 244 21.44 -3.93 -11.35
C LYS A 244 20.27 -3.39 -12.16
N GLU A 245 20.20 -3.72 -13.45
CA GLU A 245 19.09 -3.29 -14.28
C GLU A 245 17.83 -3.99 -13.78
N TYR A 246 16.99 -3.26 -13.05
CA TYR A 246 15.64 -3.69 -12.71
C TYR A 246 14.79 -3.70 -14.00
N ASN A 247 14.97 -4.74 -14.80
CA ASN A 247 14.25 -4.91 -16.05
C ASN A 247 12.95 -5.66 -15.79
N LEU A 248 11.82 -4.96 -15.95
CA LEU A 248 10.52 -5.62 -15.97
C LEU A 248 10.43 -6.48 -17.22
N GLN A 249 10.27 -7.79 -17.02
CA GLN A 249 10.19 -8.77 -18.11
C GLN A 249 8.76 -9.27 -18.37
N ASP A 250 7.82 -9.04 -17.45
CA ASP A 250 6.43 -9.50 -17.60
C ASP A 250 5.74 -8.83 -18.81
N PRO A 251 5.51 -9.56 -19.92
CA PRO A 251 4.92 -8.98 -21.13
C PRO A 251 3.48 -8.52 -20.93
N LEU A 252 2.75 -9.14 -19.99
CA LEU A 252 1.36 -8.81 -19.71
C LEU A 252 1.27 -7.50 -18.96
N LEU A 253 2.12 -7.32 -17.95
CA LEU A 253 2.20 -6.06 -17.23
C LEU A 253 2.66 -4.91 -18.15
N ILE A 254 3.63 -5.16 -19.03
CA ILE A 254 4.05 -4.18 -20.05
C ILE A 254 2.88 -3.82 -20.98
N THR A 255 2.11 -4.82 -21.43
CA THR A 255 0.93 -4.61 -22.27
C THR A 255 -0.14 -3.81 -21.54
N PHE A 256 -0.38 -4.13 -20.26
CA PHE A 256 -1.32 -3.43 -19.39
C PHE A 256 -0.93 -1.97 -19.19
N MET A 257 0.34 -1.72 -18.84
CA MET A 257 0.88 -0.36 -18.68
C MET A 257 0.77 0.46 -19.97
N GLY A 258 0.92 -0.18 -21.13
CA GLY A 258 0.71 0.46 -22.44
C GLY A 258 -0.73 0.93 -22.66
N GLN A 259 -1.72 0.34 -21.98
CA GLN A 259 -3.14 0.67 -22.10
C GLN A 259 -3.63 1.71 -21.08
N LEU A 260 -2.86 2.00 -20.02
CA LEU A 260 -3.20 3.03 -19.02
C LEU A 260 -3.49 4.40 -19.65
N GLU A 261 -2.88 4.70 -20.79
CA GLU A 261 -3.13 5.95 -21.52
C GLU A 261 -4.59 6.12 -21.97
N GLN A 262 -5.28 5.01 -22.26
CA GLN A 262 -6.67 4.98 -22.70
C GLN A 262 -7.66 5.19 -21.54
N MET A 263 -7.21 5.00 -20.29
CA MET A 263 -7.99 5.23 -19.08
C MET A 263 -7.98 6.73 -18.77
N LYS A 264 -8.97 7.46 -19.29
CA LYS A 264 -8.99 8.93 -19.22
C LYS A 264 -9.12 9.48 -17.79
N ASN A 265 -9.87 8.78 -16.94
CA ASN A 265 -10.16 9.21 -15.57
C ASN A 265 -9.21 8.59 -14.54
N LEU A 266 -8.13 7.93 -14.97
CA LEU A 266 -7.16 7.34 -14.06
C LEU A 266 -6.45 8.44 -13.25
N LYS A 267 -6.59 8.37 -11.92
CA LYS A 267 -5.97 9.31 -10.96
C LYS A 267 -5.14 8.61 -9.89
N LYS A 268 -5.39 7.33 -9.61
CA LYS A 268 -4.66 6.56 -8.60
C LYS A 268 -3.95 5.37 -9.23
N ILE A 269 -2.69 5.15 -8.86
CA ILE A 269 -1.95 3.91 -9.19
C ILE A 269 -1.38 3.33 -7.91
N SER A 270 -1.59 2.03 -7.74
CA SER A 270 -0.92 1.24 -6.72
C SER A 270 0.04 0.26 -7.35
N VAL A 271 1.18 0.05 -6.69
CA VAL A 271 2.20 -0.91 -7.13
C VAL A 271 2.60 -1.79 -5.98
N ARG A 272 2.73 -3.10 -6.25
CA ARG A 272 3.32 -4.06 -5.33
C ARG A 272 4.67 -4.58 -5.83
N GLY A 273 5.67 -4.57 -4.96
CA GLY A 273 6.99 -5.18 -5.18
C GLY A 273 8.06 -4.26 -5.77
N ASP A 274 9.32 -4.58 -5.43
CA ASP A 274 10.52 -3.80 -5.73
C ASP A 274 10.76 -3.61 -7.23
N ILE A 275 10.58 -4.67 -8.03
CA ILE A 275 10.94 -4.65 -9.46
C ILE A 275 10.04 -3.68 -10.23
N ILE A 276 8.72 -3.67 -9.97
CA ILE A 276 7.82 -2.72 -10.64
C ILE A 276 8.10 -1.30 -10.14
N TYR A 277 8.32 -1.13 -8.83
CA TYR A 277 8.67 0.15 -8.26
C TYR A 277 9.92 0.73 -8.94
N GLU A 278 11.04 0.01 -8.95
CA GLU A 278 12.29 0.49 -9.54
C GLU A 278 12.20 0.60 -11.07
N SER A 279 11.51 -0.31 -11.77
CA SER A 279 11.45 -0.28 -13.24
C SER A 279 10.53 0.83 -13.79
N SER A 280 9.41 1.12 -13.12
CA SER A 280 8.28 1.87 -13.70
C SER A 280 7.93 3.15 -12.93
N ILE A 281 8.10 3.14 -11.60
CA ILE A 281 7.73 4.24 -10.71
C ILE A 281 8.91 5.17 -10.46
N ASN A 282 10.02 4.63 -9.93
CA ASN A 282 11.23 5.39 -9.65
C ASN A 282 11.86 5.89 -10.96
N SER A 283 12.19 7.19 -10.99
CA SER A 283 12.71 7.83 -12.19
C SER A 283 14.18 7.53 -12.44
N HIS A 284 14.97 7.26 -11.38
CA HIS A 284 16.42 7.06 -11.40
C HIS A 284 17.21 8.08 -12.24
N GLY A 285 16.69 9.29 -12.46
CA GLY A 285 17.28 10.25 -13.40
C GLY A 285 17.30 9.84 -14.88
N ILE A 286 16.72 8.69 -15.27
CA ILE A 286 16.70 8.21 -16.66
C ILE A 286 15.55 8.91 -17.39
N ARG A 287 15.83 9.60 -18.50
CA ARG A 287 14.84 10.44 -19.20
C ARG A 287 13.69 9.65 -19.82
N GLU A 288 13.94 8.52 -20.48
CA GLU A 288 12.90 7.70 -21.10
C GLU A 288 13.21 6.20 -20.99
N ARG A 289 12.25 5.42 -20.50
CA ARG A 289 12.28 3.95 -20.55
C ARG A 289 11.12 3.51 -21.44
N GLY A 290 11.41 2.84 -22.55
CA GLY A 290 10.39 2.41 -23.52
C GLY A 290 9.34 1.43 -22.97
N ARG A 291 9.64 0.77 -21.83
CA ARG A 291 8.78 -0.25 -21.21
C ARG A 291 8.07 0.22 -19.92
N GLY A 292 8.21 1.49 -19.54
CA GLY A 292 7.62 2.03 -18.31
C GLY A 292 6.29 2.78 -18.54
N ILE A 293 5.71 3.28 -17.46
CA ILE A 293 4.49 4.11 -17.52
C ILE A 293 4.80 5.40 -18.30
N LYS A 294 4.01 5.65 -19.34
CA LYS A 294 4.14 6.83 -20.22
C LYS A 294 3.97 8.13 -19.43
N HIS A 295 4.71 9.16 -19.83
CA HIS A 295 4.67 10.48 -19.18
C HIS A 295 3.27 11.11 -19.14
N LEU A 296 2.45 10.92 -20.19
CA LEU A 296 1.08 11.44 -20.22
C LEU A 296 0.21 10.85 -19.09
N VAL A 297 0.44 9.58 -18.73
CA VAL A 297 -0.23 8.94 -17.59
C VAL A 297 0.31 9.54 -16.29
N LYS A 298 1.64 9.65 -16.13
CA LYS A 298 2.27 10.24 -14.93
C LYS A 298 1.77 11.64 -14.58
N ARG A 299 1.41 12.46 -15.58
CA ARG A 299 0.82 13.80 -15.37
C ARG A 299 -0.62 13.77 -14.84
N LYS A 300 -1.38 12.70 -15.08
CA LYS A 300 -2.78 12.60 -14.66
C LYS A 300 -2.91 12.08 -13.22
N ILE A 301 -1.97 11.25 -12.80
CA ILE A 301 -1.98 10.61 -11.47
C ILE A 301 -1.80 11.66 -10.38
N VAL A 302 -2.68 11.57 -9.39
CA VAL A 302 -2.77 12.45 -8.21
C VAL A 302 -2.36 11.70 -6.94
N SER A 303 -2.66 10.41 -6.84
CA SER A 303 -2.31 9.59 -5.68
C SER A 303 -1.54 8.34 -6.11
N LEU A 304 -0.46 8.03 -5.40
CA LEU A 304 0.37 6.87 -5.63
C LEU A 304 0.50 6.07 -4.35
N GLU A 305 0.34 4.76 -4.45
CA GLU A 305 0.41 3.87 -3.30
C GLU A 305 1.36 2.70 -3.56
N LEU A 306 2.28 2.46 -2.62
CA LEU A 306 3.32 1.45 -2.71
C LEU A 306 3.06 0.37 -1.67
N PHE A 307 3.07 -0.89 -2.08
CA PHE A 307 2.90 -2.04 -1.20
C PHE A 307 4.12 -2.94 -1.24
N GLN A 308 4.58 -3.39 -0.06
CA GLN A 308 5.59 -4.45 0.07
C GLN A 308 6.88 -4.17 -0.72
N VAL A 309 7.34 -2.92 -0.63
CA VAL A 309 8.67 -2.54 -1.13
C VAL A 309 9.65 -2.80 0.01
N HIS A 310 10.70 -3.58 -0.23
CA HIS A 310 11.68 -3.88 0.82
C HIS A 310 12.50 -2.63 1.17
N ASP A 311 13.13 -2.02 0.17
CA ASP A 311 13.91 -0.80 0.36
C ASP A 311 13.57 0.24 -0.71
N LEU A 312 12.93 1.33 -0.28
CA LEU A 312 12.54 2.43 -1.16
C LEU A 312 13.75 3.09 -1.83
N THR A 313 14.89 3.02 -1.15
CA THR A 313 16.14 3.73 -1.45
C THR A 313 17.26 2.79 -1.89
N LYS A 314 16.92 1.57 -2.30
CA LYS A 314 17.88 0.54 -2.73
C LYS A 314 18.82 1.01 -3.84
N SER A 315 18.31 1.82 -4.76
CA SER A 315 19.07 2.42 -5.86
C SER A 315 19.79 3.73 -5.50
N GLY A 316 19.70 4.16 -4.23
CA GLY A 316 20.36 5.33 -3.66
C GLY A 316 19.56 6.64 -3.72
N VAL A 317 18.49 6.72 -4.53
CA VAL A 317 17.54 7.84 -4.55
C VAL A 317 16.15 7.33 -4.94
N ALA A 318 15.15 7.71 -4.15
CA ALA A 318 13.73 7.51 -4.46
C ALA A 318 13.17 8.76 -5.14
N ASP A 319 13.20 8.80 -6.48
CA ASP A 319 12.90 10.01 -7.27
C ASP A 319 11.51 9.99 -7.91
N PHE A 320 10.61 10.81 -7.35
CA PHE A 320 9.24 11.00 -7.81
C PHE A 320 9.04 12.29 -8.64
N THR A 321 10.09 13.02 -9.01
CA THR A 321 10.00 14.33 -9.70
C THR A 321 9.18 14.31 -11.00
N LYS A 322 9.17 13.17 -11.72
CA LYS A 322 8.40 13.00 -12.95
C LYS A 322 6.88 12.90 -12.73
N TRP A 323 6.43 12.66 -11.51
CA TRP A 323 5.03 12.60 -11.15
C TRP A 323 4.50 14.00 -10.83
N THR A 324 4.53 14.87 -11.84
CA THR A 324 4.34 16.33 -11.69
C THR A 324 3.03 16.79 -11.05
N ASN A 325 1.99 15.95 -11.02
CA ASN A 325 0.69 16.26 -10.41
C ASN A 325 0.40 15.40 -9.16
N LEU A 326 1.38 14.65 -8.67
CA LEU A 326 1.25 13.84 -7.47
C LEU A 326 0.98 14.76 -6.27
N ARG A 327 -0.10 14.49 -5.55
CA ARG A 327 -0.49 15.19 -4.32
C ARG A 327 -0.33 14.32 -3.09
N GLU A 328 -0.41 13.01 -3.28
CA GLU A 328 -0.44 12.03 -2.21
C GLU A 328 0.46 10.83 -2.53
N LEU A 329 1.31 10.46 -1.56
CA LEU A 329 2.10 9.25 -1.57
C LEU A 329 1.78 8.41 -0.33
N ARG A 330 1.31 7.18 -0.53
CA ARG A 330 1.11 6.19 0.51
C ARG A 330 2.12 5.05 0.38
N ILE A 331 2.72 4.63 1.48
CA ILE A 331 3.69 3.55 1.51
C ILE A 331 3.24 2.56 2.60
N ASN A 332 2.96 1.33 2.20
CA ASN A 332 2.43 0.29 3.07
C ASN A 332 3.40 -0.90 3.11
N GLN A 333 3.68 -1.42 4.31
CA GLN A 333 4.53 -2.61 4.52
C GLN A 333 5.94 -2.43 3.94
N LEU A 334 6.65 -1.44 4.45
CA LEU A 334 7.99 -1.05 4.01
C LEU A 334 9.04 -1.58 4.99
N GLU A 335 10.07 -2.30 4.55
CA GLU A 335 11.12 -2.74 5.50
C GLU A 335 12.07 -1.60 5.84
N ASN A 336 12.59 -0.90 4.82
CA ASN A 336 13.58 0.15 5.00
C ASN A 336 13.27 1.37 4.11
N ALA A 337 13.38 2.57 4.67
CA ALA A 337 13.46 3.79 3.87
C ALA A 337 14.36 4.85 4.50
N ASP A 338 15.12 5.55 3.65
CA ASP A 338 15.81 6.77 4.01
C ASP A 338 15.09 8.00 3.42
N LEU A 339 14.43 8.78 4.28
CA LEU A 339 13.71 9.99 3.84
C LEU A 339 14.65 11.08 3.33
N ASN A 340 15.95 11.04 3.65
CA ASN A 340 16.94 11.98 3.10
C ASN A 340 17.19 11.76 1.60
N GLN A 341 16.91 10.55 1.11
CA GLN A 341 17.07 10.16 -0.29
C GLN A 341 15.74 10.19 -1.05
N LEU A 342 14.67 10.66 -0.41
CA LEU A 342 13.35 10.80 -1.00
C LEU A 342 13.19 12.17 -1.66
N VAL A 343 12.94 12.17 -2.97
CA VAL A 343 12.70 13.40 -3.75
C VAL A 343 11.26 13.43 -4.22
N LEU A 344 10.49 14.38 -3.69
CA LEU A 344 9.07 14.55 -4.02
C LEU A 344 8.84 15.74 -4.98
N PRO A 345 7.82 15.67 -5.84
CA PRO A 345 7.40 16.82 -6.63
C PRO A 345 6.74 17.88 -5.73
N PRO A 346 6.78 19.18 -6.08
CA PRO A 346 6.33 20.27 -5.22
C PRO A 346 4.81 20.25 -4.94
N THR A 347 4.05 19.56 -5.80
CA THR A 347 2.61 19.35 -5.65
C THR A 347 2.27 18.33 -4.58
N CYS A 348 3.22 17.48 -4.16
CA CYS A 348 3.01 16.44 -3.18
C CYS A 348 2.86 17.07 -1.80
N LYS A 349 1.66 16.95 -1.21
CA LYS A 349 1.31 17.54 0.08
C LYS A 349 1.12 16.49 1.17
N LEU A 350 0.88 15.25 0.81
CA LEU A 350 0.45 14.20 1.71
C LEU A 350 1.39 13.00 1.61
N LEU A 351 1.99 12.61 2.74
CA LEU A 351 2.81 11.41 2.88
C LEU A 351 2.25 10.53 4.00
N ILE A 352 1.87 9.29 3.69
CA ILE A 352 1.44 8.30 4.68
C ILE A 352 2.38 7.11 4.61
N ILE A 353 2.89 6.67 5.75
CA ILE A 353 3.70 5.47 5.88
C ILE A 353 3.07 4.55 6.93
N ASN A 354 2.68 3.35 6.50
CA ASN A 354 1.99 2.36 7.32
C ASN A 354 2.81 1.08 7.42
N ASN A 355 2.84 0.48 8.62
CA ASN A 355 3.43 -0.83 8.89
C ASN A 355 4.88 -0.92 8.38
N SER A 356 5.71 0.06 8.71
CA SER A 356 7.10 0.08 8.27
C SER A 356 8.06 -0.37 9.36
N PHE A 357 9.07 -1.16 9.01
CA PHE A 357 10.03 -1.67 9.99
C PHE A 357 11.06 -0.61 10.38
N LYS A 358 11.79 -0.03 9.42
CA LYS A 358 12.89 0.90 9.67
C LYS A 358 12.82 2.15 8.80
N ILE A 359 12.84 3.33 9.44
CA ILE A 359 12.85 4.63 8.77
C ILE A 359 14.05 5.46 9.26
N THR A 360 14.76 6.06 8.31
CA THR A 360 15.71 7.14 8.59
C THR A 360 14.99 8.46 8.38
N TRP A 361 14.82 9.25 9.46
CA TRP A 361 14.18 10.56 9.37
C TRP A 361 15.09 11.58 8.66
N TRP A 362 14.51 12.72 8.25
CA TRP A 362 15.31 13.82 7.70
C TRP A 362 16.33 14.31 8.73
N ARG A 363 17.62 14.30 8.35
CA ARG A 363 18.76 14.73 9.17
C ARG A 363 18.90 16.25 9.18
N VAL A 364 17.87 16.93 9.64
CA VAL A 364 17.82 18.41 9.68
C VAL A 364 18.50 18.96 10.94
N MET A 365 18.47 18.23 12.07
CA MET A 365 19.08 18.73 13.33
C MET A 365 20.55 19.08 13.16
N ALA A 366 21.34 18.23 12.51
CA ALA A 366 22.77 18.50 12.34
C ALA A 366 23.05 19.81 11.56
N GLN A 367 22.13 20.22 10.68
CA GLN A 367 22.22 21.49 9.95
C GLN A 367 21.75 22.67 10.81
N ILE A 368 20.69 22.46 11.59
CA ILE A 368 20.16 23.47 12.52
C ILE A 368 21.16 23.78 13.63
N GLU A 369 21.78 22.75 14.22
CA GLU A 369 22.80 22.89 15.27
C GLU A 369 24.00 23.73 14.84
N GLY A 370 24.36 23.69 13.55
CA GLY A 370 25.42 24.53 12.99
C GLY A 370 25.08 26.02 12.92
N ILE A 371 23.80 26.39 13.03
CA ILE A 371 23.29 27.78 12.95
C ILE A 371 22.89 28.32 14.32
N LEU A 372 22.54 27.43 15.26
CA LEU A 372 22.14 27.83 16.60
C LEU A 372 23.25 28.60 17.33
N THR A 373 22.88 29.72 17.95
CA THR A 373 23.81 30.54 18.73
C THR A 373 24.19 29.86 20.05
N PRO A 374 25.38 30.16 20.60
CA PRO A 374 25.73 29.74 21.96
C PRO A 374 24.70 30.28 22.96
N GLY A 375 24.13 29.41 23.80
CA GLY A 375 23.12 29.79 24.80
C GLY A 375 21.66 29.55 24.40
N HIS A 376 21.40 28.96 23.24
CA HIS A 376 20.06 28.45 22.88
C HIS A 376 19.55 27.47 23.94
N ARG A 377 18.23 27.44 24.13
CA ARG A 377 17.57 26.56 25.09
C ARG A 377 16.44 25.81 24.42
N PHE A 378 16.25 24.57 24.84
CA PHE A 378 15.10 23.76 24.48
C PHE A 378 14.21 23.58 25.70
N ILE A 379 12.91 23.79 25.52
CA ILE A 379 11.88 23.53 26.53
C ILE A 379 11.40 22.09 26.32
N THR A 380 11.54 21.24 27.34
CA THR A 380 11.08 19.85 27.27
C THR A 380 9.77 19.67 28.02
N GLU A 381 8.76 19.20 27.31
CA GLU A 381 7.46 18.82 27.83
C GLU A 381 7.21 17.33 27.61
N CYS A 382 6.27 16.77 28.37
CA CYS A 382 5.81 15.41 28.11
C CYS A 382 4.84 15.41 26.92
N TYR A 383 5.00 14.48 25.98
CA TYR A 383 4.14 14.36 24.82
C TYR A 383 2.72 14.00 25.26
N LYS A 384 1.80 14.96 25.15
CA LYS A 384 0.37 14.76 25.41
C LYS A 384 -0.23 14.04 24.20
N GLY A 385 -0.13 12.71 24.20
CA GLY A 385 -0.87 11.88 23.25
C GLY A 385 -2.37 11.84 23.57
N ALA A 386 -3.05 10.79 23.12
CA ALA A 386 -4.47 10.55 23.44
C ALA A 386 -4.73 10.26 24.93
N THR A 387 -3.68 10.08 25.73
CA THR A 387 -3.76 9.84 27.17
C THR A 387 -3.47 11.14 27.94
N ASN A 388 -4.43 11.58 28.75
CA ASN A 388 -4.29 12.73 29.66
C ASN A 388 -3.36 12.38 30.84
N VAL A 389 -2.09 12.07 30.57
CA VAL A 389 -1.13 11.74 31.63
C VAL A 389 -0.41 13.01 32.06
N GLN A 390 -0.75 13.50 33.25
CA GLN A 390 -0.01 14.57 33.90
C GLN A 390 1.27 14.01 34.52
N CYS A 391 2.41 14.28 33.90
CA CYS A 391 3.72 13.92 34.44
C CYS A 391 4.24 15.07 35.32
N ARG A 392 4.68 14.78 36.55
CA ARG A 392 5.17 15.80 37.49
C ARG A 392 6.51 16.42 37.06
N GLU A 393 7.34 15.66 36.34
CA GLU A 393 8.61 16.13 35.75
C GLU A 393 8.78 15.45 34.37
N ALA A 394 8.76 16.23 33.28
CA ALA A 394 8.84 15.69 31.91
C ALA A 394 10.19 15.00 31.61
N GLU A 395 11.27 15.42 32.28
CA GLU A 395 12.61 14.88 32.04
C GLU A 395 12.81 13.46 32.59
N LYS A 396 12.14 13.12 33.69
CA LYS A 396 12.27 11.82 34.39
C LYS A 396 11.16 10.83 34.04
N CYS A 397 10.42 11.09 32.97
CA CYS A 397 9.30 10.29 32.56
C CYS A 397 9.67 9.38 31.38
N ASP A 398 9.18 8.13 31.41
CA ASP A 398 9.36 7.13 30.34
C ASP A 398 8.44 7.38 29.13
N HIS A 399 7.58 8.41 29.19
CA HIS A 399 6.78 8.82 28.05
C HIS A 399 7.61 9.58 27.02
N ARG A 400 7.14 9.57 25.76
CA ARG A 400 7.71 10.38 24.69
C ARG A 400 7.81 11.85 25.11
N LYS A 401 8.91 12.49 24.74
CA LYS A 401 9.20 13.89 25.06
C LYS A 401 8.92 14.78 23.86
N LEU A 402 8.30 15.93 24.12
CA LEU A 402 8.12 17.02 23.17
C LEU A 402 9.14 18.11 23.52
N VAL A 403 10.06 18.39 22.61
CA VAL A 403 11.17 19.32 22.83
C VAL A 403 10.96 20.50 21.91
N THR A 404 10.82 21.71 22.45
CA THR A 404 10.52 22.90 21.65
C THR A 404 11.67 23.88 21.76
N LEU A 405 12.15 24.41 20.64
CA LEU A 405 13.16 25.47 20.65
C LEU A 405 12.56 26.74 21.29
N ASP A 406 13.20 27.25 22.33
CA ASP A 406 12.73 28.42 23.07
C ASP A 406 12.95 29.69 22.22
N PRO A 407 11.87 30.36 21.75
CA PRO A 407 11.99 31.53 20.90
C PRO A 407 12.67 32.70 21.62
N ASP A 408 12.64 32.75 22.95
CA ASP A 408 13.29 33.81 23.74
C ASP A 408 14.81 33.57 23.89
N SER A 409 15.28 32.36 23.57
CA SER A 409 16.68 31.98 23.72
C SER A 409 17.55 32.28 22.49
N ILE A 410 16.92 32.63 21.36
CA ILE A 410 17.60 32.86 20.08
C ILE A 410 17.06 34.11 19.36
N PRO A 411 17.87 34.80 18.55
CA PRO A 411 17.39 35.90 17.72
C PRO A 411 16.34 35.43 16.69
N ALA A 412 15.37 36.29 16.37
CA ALA A 412 14.31 35.98 15.41
C ALA A 412 14.82 35.60 14.01
N ASP A 413 15.90 36.24 13.54
CA ASP A 413 16.49 35.94 12.23
C ASP A 413 17.05 34.50 12.18
N VAL A 414 17.68 34.06 13.29
CA VAL A 414 18.22 32.70 13.42
C VAL A 414 17.08 31.68 13.46
N MET A 415 15.99 31.99 14.18
CA MET A 415 14.78 31.15 14.19
C MET A 415 14.21 30.98 12.78
N PHE A 416 14.10 32.08 12.02
CA PHE A 416 13.62 32.05 10.65
C PHE A 416 14.50 31.20 9.72
N ASP A 417 15.82 31.28 9.88
CA ASP A 417 16.76 30.43 9.13
C ASP A 417 16.63 28.94 9.49
N CYS A 418 16.42 28.61 10.77
CA CYS A 418 16.14 27.24 11.22
C CYS A 418 14.83 26.71 10.61
N GLU A 419 13.74 27.48 10.66
CA GLU A 419 12.46 27.12 10.04
C GLU A 419 12.60 26.93 8.53
N LYS A 420 13.34 27.82 7.85
CA LYS A 420 13.57 27.75 6.40
C LYS A 420 14.30 26.47 6.00
N LEU A 421 15.31 26.04 6.77
CA LEU A 421 15.97 24.76 6.53
C LEU A 421 15.00 23.59 6.69
N LEU A 422 14.19 23.61 7.74
CA LEU A 422 13.23 22.55 8.01
C LEU A 422 12.17 22.43 6.90
N TRP A 423 11.61 23.55 6.47
CA TRP A 423 10.65 23.60 5.36
C TRP A 423 11.27 23.15 4.03
N LYS A 424 12.55 23.44 3.81
CA LYS A 424 13.28 22.97 2.64
C LYS A 424 13.39 21.44 2.62
N SER A 425 13.64 20.81 3.78
CA SER A 425 13.71 19.35 3.89
C SER A 425 12.36 18.66 3.69
N PHE A 426 11.27 19.29 4.14
CA PHE A 426 9.91 18.76 3.95
C PHE A 426 9.39 18.93 2.51
N ALA A 427 10.09 19.67 1.65
CA ALA A 427 9.82 19.81 0.21
C ALA A 427 8.35 20.17 -0.13
N GLY A 428 7.67 20.91 0.74
CA GLY A 428 6.28 21.33 0.55
C GLY A 428 5.22 20.34 1.03
N LEU A 429 5.59 19.28 1.77
CA LEU A 429 4.67 18.42 2.49
C LEU A 429 3.88 19.21 3.54
N ASN A 430 2.59 18.94 3.62
CA ASN A 430 1.66 19.57 4.56
C ASN A 430 1.03 18.57 5.52
N TYR A 431 1.00 17.28 5.20
CA TYR A 431 0.43 16.24 6.04
C TYR A 431 1.34 15.01 6.01
N ILE A 432 1.70 14.52 7.20
CA ILE A 432 2.52 13.33 7.39
C ILE A 432 1.85 12.44 8.42
N GLU A 433 1.70 11.17 8.09
CA GLU A 433 1.15 10.20 9.01
C GLU A 433 1.99 8.93 9.03
N LEU A 434 2.42 8.56 10.22
CA LEU A 434 3.20 7.36 10.50
C LEU A 434 2.33 6.43 11.34
N ARG A 435 1.98 5.26 10.81
CA ARG A 435 1.22 4.22 11.52
C ARG A 435 2.07 2.96 11.68
N ASP A 436 2.16 2.45 12.90
CA ASP A 436 2.84 1.19 13.22
C ASP A 436 4.26 1.11 12.63
N THR A 437 5.02 2.16 12.92
CA THR A 437 6.39 2.37 12.46
C THR A 437 7.35 1.87 13.52
N PHE A 438 7.99 0.71 13.34
CA PHE A 438 8.66 0.06 14.47
C PHE A 438 9.96 0.76 14.91
N ASN A 439 10.82 1.15 13.96
CA ASN A 439 12.15 1.67 14.26
C ASN A 439 12.47 2.94 13.44
N ILE A 440 12.48 4.09 14.09
CA ILE A 440 13.08 5.33 13.59
C ILE A 440 14.50 5.41 14.15
N LEU A 441 15.50 5.43 13.25
CA LEU A 441 16.91 5.21 13.59
C LEU A 441 17.48 6.16 14.65
N ASP A 442 17.14 7.44 14.60
CA ASP A 442 17.67 8.45 15.52
C ASP A 442 16.78 8.62 16.77
N GLU A 443 15.69 7.84 16.87
CA GLU A 443 14.66 7.89 17.93
C GLU A 443 14.05 9.29 18.14
N THR A 444 14.38 10.20 17.24
CA THR A 444 14.12 11.63 17.30
C THR A 444 13.57 12.05 15.96
N ILE A 445 12.46 12.77 15.97
CA ILE A 445 11.91 13.41 14.78
C ILE A 445 11.94 14.92 14.94
N VAL A 446 12.28 15.62 13.87
CA VAL A 446 12.24 17.09 13.81
C VAL A 446 11.10 17.48 12.91
N VAL A 447 10.23 18.35 13.40
CA VAL A 447 9.01 18.74 12.69
C VAL A 447 8.68 20.22 12.88
N PRO A 448 8.07 20.88 11.87
CA PRO A 448 7.63 22.27 12.03
C PRO A 448 6.51 22.36 13.08
N ARG A 449 6.63 23.32 14.00
CA ARG A 449 5.60 23.56 15.04
C ARG A 449 4.20 23.70 14.45
N VAL A 450 4.06 24.47 13.38
CA VAL A 450 2.77 24.75 12.72
C VAL A 450 2.09 23.49 12.19
N LEU A 451 2.85 22.50 11.68
CA LEU A 451 2.26 21.24 11.19
C LEU A 451 1.84 20.33 12.34
N PHE A 452 2.62 20.32 13.41
CA PHE A 452 2.37 19.51 14.57
C PHE A 452 1.13 19.98 15.35
N GLU A 453 1.05 21.27 15.68
CA GLU A 453 -0.07 21.85 16.44
C GLU A 453 -1.42 21.74 15.71
N ASN A 454 -1.40 21.80 14.37
CA ASN A 454 -2.60 21.66 13.54
C ASN A 454 -3.00 20.20 13.26
N ASN A 455 -2.45 19.23 13.99
CA ASN A 455 -2.71 17.79 13.81
C ASN A 455 -2.43 17.29 12.37
N ARG A 456 -1.49 17.91 11.68
CA ARG A 456 -1.09 17.50 10.32
C ARG A 456 0.07 16.52 10.31
N ILE A 457 0.76 16.38 11.44
CA ILE A 457 1.73 15.31 11.67
C ILE A 457 1.15 14.37 12.71
N LYS A 458 0.89 13.14 12.31
CA LYS A 458 0.26 12.13 13.17
C LYS A 458 1.16 10.91 13.34
N LEU A 459 1.31 10.49 14.58
CA LEU A 459 2.10 9.33 14.98
C LEU A 459 1.16 8.35 15.68
N PHE A 460 0.82 7.26 15.01
CA PHE A 460 -0.06 6.21 15.52
C PHE A 460 0.71 4.90 15.70
N GLY A 461 0.22 4.07 16.63
CA GLY A 461 0.79 2.76 16.90
C GLY A 461 2.02 2.79 17.79
N LYS A 462 2.69 1.63 17.90
CA LYS A 462 3.94 1.50 18.66
C LYS A 462 5.10 1.89 17.77
N ASN A 463 5.75 3.01 18.09
CA ASN A 463 7.01 3.41 17.49
C ASN A 463 8.04 3.71 18.60
N ASN A 464 9.32 3.53 18.31
CA ASN A 464 10.43 3.81 19.24
C ASN A 464 10.81 5.30 19.30
N VAL A 465 9.95 6.23 18.87
CA VAL A 465 10.25 7.66 18.95
C VAL A 465 10.20 8.10 20.40
N GLU A 466 11.37 8.42 20.94
CA GLU A 466 11.54 8.98 22.27
C GLU A 466 11.31 10.48 22.29
N LYS A 467 11.74 11.21 21.24
CA LYS A 467 11.73 12.68 21.20
C LYS A 467 11.12 13.23 19.92
N VAL A 468 10.26 14.22 20.06
CA VAL A 468 9.74 15.05 18.95
C VAL A 468 10.26 16.46 19.17
N ILE A 469 11.12 16.93 18.27
CA ILE A 469 11.68 18.29 18.31
C ILE A 469 10.82 19.19 17.43
N LEU A 470 10.22 20.21 18.05
CA LEU A 470 9.49 21.29 17.39
C LEU A 470 10.44 22.48 17.20
N ILE A 471 10.58 22.86 15.93
CA ILE A 471 11.17 24.14 15.54
C ILE A 471 10.01 25.01 15.10
#